data_AF-A0AAN8X0F6-F1
#
_entry.id   AF-A0AAN8X0F6-F1
#
_cell.length_a   1.000
_cell.length_b   1.000
_cell.length_c   1.000
_cell.angle_alpha   90.00
_cell.angle_beta   90.00
_cell.angle_gamma   90.00
#
_symmetry.space_group_name_H-M   'P 1'
#
loop_
_entity.id
_entity.type
_entity.pdbx_description
1 polymer ?
#
loop_
_entity_poly.entity_id
_entity_poly.type
_entity_poly.pdbx_seq_one_letter_code
_entity_poly.pdbx_strand_id
1 'polypeptide(L)'
;MQHEALWIITNIASGSNDETQEVVDSGAVKFLIDLLRSPDLSVQEQSLWAIGNITGDSAELRDYVVQAGLLEPLFNLLKEDVP
;
A
#
# COMPACT_ATOMS: atom_id res chain seq x y z
N MET A 1 -13.34 -9.14 -7.90
CA MET A 1 -13.77 -8.82 -6.52
C MET A 1 -12.62 -8.25 -5.69
N GLN A 2 -11.44 -8.91 -5.65
CA GLN A 2 -10.29 -8.40 -4.88
C GLN A 2 -9.75 -7.08 -5.42
N HIS A 3 -9.69 -6.91 -6.75
CA HIS A 3 -9.29 -5.67 -7.40
C HIS A 3 -10.21 -4.50 -7.04
N GLU A 4 -11.52 -4.69 -7.07
CA GLU A 4 -12.49 -3.64 -6.75
C GLU A 4 -12.46 -3.27 -5.26
N ALA A 5 -12.24 -4.25 -4.38
CA ALA A 5 -12.05 -3.97 -2.95
C ALA A 5 -10.78 -3.15 -2.69
N LEU A 6 -9.66 -3.52 -3.32
CA LEU A 6 -8.41 -2.75 -3.28
C LEU A 6 -8.60 -1.33 -3.82
N TRP A 7 -9.29 -1.19 -4.94
CA TRP A 7 -9.58 0.10 -5.54
C TRP A 7 -10.35 1.01 -4.59
N ILE A 8 -11.34 0.47 -3.86
CA ILE A 8 -12.07 1.22 -2.83
C ILE A 8 -11.13 1.64 -1.69
N ILE A 9 -10.25 0.75 -1.22
CA ILE A 9 -9.28 1.07 -0.16
C ILE A 9 -8.33 2.20 -0.62
N THR A 10 -7.82 2.14 -1.84
CA THR A 10 -6.97 3.18 -2.43
C THR A 10 -7.67 4.54 -2.44
N ASN A 11 -8.96 4.58 -2.79
CA ASN A 11 -9.74 5.80 -2.79
C ASN A 11 -9.93 6.38 -1.39
N ILE A 12 -10.21 5.53 -0.38
CA ILE A 12 -10.33 5.97 1.02
C ILE A 12 -8.99 6.52 1.52
N ALA A 13 -7.89 5.83 1.23
CA ALA A 13 -6.54 6.27 1.59
C ALA A 13 -6.08 7.54 0.85
N SER A 14 -6.78 7.97 -0.21
CA SER A 14 -6.53 9.22 -0.93
C SER A 14 -7.38 10.41 -0.44
N GLY A 15 -8.23 10.17 0.55
CA GLY A 15 -9.15 11.15 1.11
C GLY A 15 -8.46 12.12 2.08
N SER A 16 -9.16 12.40 3.17
CA SER A 16 -8.65 13.18 4.29
C SER A 16 -7.72 12.36 5.19
N ASN A 17 -6.88 13.05 5.97
CA ASN A 17 -5.97 12.40 6.91
C ASN A 17 -6.69 11.44 7.88
N ASP A 18 -7.90 11.78 8.31
CA ASP A 18 -8.72 10.93 9.19
C ASP A 18 -9.12 9.62 8.48
N GLU A 19 -9.47 9.68 7.19
CA GLU A 19 -9.79 8.50 6.37
C GLU A 19 -8.55 7.63 6.13
N THR A 20 -7.41 8.25 5.84
CA THR A 20 -6.12 7.55 5.70
C THR A 20 -5.75 6.85 7.01
N GLN A 21 -5.91 7.53 8.15
CA GLN A 21 -5.60 6.98 9.47
C GLN A 21 -6.51 5.79 9.80
N GLU A 22 -7.81 5.85 9.49
CA GLU A 22 -8.74 4.73 9.71
C GLU A 22 -8.32 3.48 8.91
N VAL A 23 -7.86 3.67 7.66
CA VAL A 23 -7.29 2.57 6.85
C VAL A 23 -6.07 1.96 7.54
N VAL A 24 -5.19 2.79 8.10
CA VAL A 24 -4.00 2.32 8.81
C VAL A 24 -4.37 1.57 10.09
N ASP A 25 -5.30 2.11 10.87
CA ASP A 25 -5.77 1.56 12.14
C ASP A 25 -6.54 0.25 11.96
N SER A 26 -7.19 0.06 10.81
CA SER A 26 -7.81 -1.21 10.43
C SER A 26 -6.78 -2.35 10.21
N GLY A 27 -5.48 -2.03 10.21
CA GLY A 27 -4.40 -2.98 9.96
C GLY A 27 -4.12 -3.24 8.48
N ALA A 28 -4.71 -2.45 7.58
CA ALA A 28 -4.59 -2.65 6.13
C ALA A 28 -3.15 -2.60 5.64
N VAL A 29 -2.26 -1.83 6.28
CA VAL A 29 -0.86 -1.65 5.84
C VAL A 29 -0.13 -2.98 5.68
N LYS A 30 -0.20 -3.88 6.67
CA LYS A 30 0.49 -5.18 6.59
C LYS A 30 -0.07 -6.03 5.46
N PHE A 31 -1.40 -6.02 5.29
CA PHE A 31 -2.07 -6.75 4.23
C PHE A 31 -1.70 -6.23 2.85
N LEU A 32 -1.66 -4.91 2.65
CA LEU A 32 -1.24 -4.28 1.41
C LEU A 32 0.23 -4.62 1.07
N ILE A 33 1.12 -4.64 2.08
CA ILE A 33 2.52 -5.04 1.90
C ILE A 33 2.61 -6.51 1.46
N ASP A 34 1.84 -7.41 2.05
CA ASP A 34 1.82 -8.82 1.65
C ASP A 34 1.29 -9.00 0.21
N LEU A 35 0.32 -8.17 -0.20
CA LEU A 35 -0.23 -8.19 -1.55
C LEU A 35 0.75 -7.74 -2.63
N LEU A 36 1.85 -7.06 -2.29
CA LEU A 36 2.94 -6.77 -3.22
C LEU A 36 3.64 -8.05 -3.72
N ARG A 37 3.42 -9.19 -3.07
CA ARG A 37 3.92 -10.51 -3.49
C ARG A 37 2.88 -11.33 -4.26
N SER A 38 1.73 -10.74 -4.57
CA SER A 38 0.67 -11.39 -5.35
C SER A 38 1.19 -11.77 -6.75
N PRO A 39 0.80 -12.92 -7.33
CA PRO A 39 1.10 -13.23 -8.73
C PRO A 39 0.30 -12.38 -9.73
N ASP A 40 -0.72 -11.66 -9.26
CA ASP A 40 -1.54 -10.77 -10.08
C ASP A 40 -0.96 -9.34 -10.04
N LEU A 41 -0.44 -8.90 -11.20
CA LEU A 41 0.14 -7.57 -11.38
C LEU A 41 -0.86 -6.45 -11.07
N SER A 42 -2.14 -6.62 -11.41
CA SER A 42 -3.15 -5.60 -11.13
C SER A 42 -3.36 -5.43 -9.63
N VAL A 43 -3.32 -6.54 -8.87
CA VAL A 43 -3.37 -6.51 -7.41
C VAL A 43 -2.12 -5.88 -6.81
N GLN A 44 -0.93 -6.19 -7.34
CA GLN A 44 0.32 -5.54 -6.89
C GLN A 44 0.28 -4.03 -7.12
N GLU A 45 -0.08 -3.59 -8.33
CA GLU A 45 -0.18 -2.19 -8.71
C GLU A 45 -1.15 -1.43 -7.80
N GLN A 46 -2.38 -1.95 -7.62
CA GLN A 46 -3.35 -1.28 -6.76
C GLN A 46 -2.91 -1.22 -5.30
N SER A 47 -2.24 -2.26 -4.80
CA SER A 47 -1.68 -2.26 -3.45
C SER A 47 -0.57 -1.23 -3.31
N LEU A 48 0.27 -1.07 -4.33
CA LEU A 48 1.32 -0.05 -4.38
C LEU A 48 0.73 1.37 -4.38
N TRP A 49 -0.34 1.60 -5.13
CA TRP A 49 -1.07 2.88 -5.11
C TRP A 49 -1.65 3.20 -3.72
N ALA A 50 -2.31 2.24 -3.07
CA ALA A 50 -2.85 2.43 -1.72
C ALA A 50 -1.74 2.79 -0.72
N ILE A 51 -0.61 2.07 -0.76
CA ILE A 51 0.56 2.36 0.08
C ILE A 51 1.15 3.74 -0.24
N GLY A 52 1.19 4.12 -1.51
CA GLY A 52 1.65 5.44 -1.95
C GLY A 52 0.80 6.57 -1.36
N ASN A 53 -0.53 6.40 -1.34
CA ASN A 53 -1.43 7.39 -0.73
C ASN A 53 -1.20 7.49 0.78
N ILE A 54 -1.08 6.36 1.49
CA ILE A 54 -0.82 6.34 2.95
C ILE A 54 0.52 7.01 3.30
N THR A 55 1.59 6.68 2.56
CA THR A 55 2.93 7.25 2.81
C THR A 55 3.06 8.71 2.38
N GLY A 56 2.21 9.15 1.46
CA GLY A 56 2.12 10.53 0.99
C GLY A 56 1.38 11.46 1.95
N ASP A 57 0.45 10.93 2.76
CA ASP A 57 -0.42 11.70 3.66
C ASP A 57 0.35 12.42 4.77
N SER A 58 1.20 11.70 5.52
CA SER A 58 1.98 12.29 6.61
C SER A 58 3.37 11.64 6.80
N ALA A 59 4.27 12.36 7.49
CA ALA A 59 5.58 11.82 7.84
C ALA A 59 5.46 10.64 8.83
N GLU A 60 4.51 10.70 9.75
CA GLU A 60 4.27 9.68 10.77
C GLU A 60 3.80 8.36 10.12
N LEU A 61 2.85 8.45 9.17
CA LEU A 61 2.36 7.29 8.43
C LEU A 61 3.44 6.69 7.54
N ARG A 62 4.28 7.53 6.93
CA ARG A 62 5.44 7.08 6.17
C ARG A 62 6.41 6.28 7.01
N ASP A 63 6.79 6.80 8.18
CA ASP A 63 7.70 6.12 9.10
C ASP A 63 7.08 4.81 9.59
N TYR A 64 5.78 4.80 9.89
CA TYR A 64 5.05 3.59 10.27
C TYR A 64 5.11 2.51 9.17
N VAL A 65 4.81 2.88 7.92
CA VAL A 65 4.83 1.93 6.79
C VAL A 65 6.25 1.41 6.53
N VAL A 66 7.28 2.24 6.69
CA VAL A 66 8.69 1.81 6.61
C VAL A 66 9.01 0.80 7.71
N GLN A 67 8.58 1.07 8.95
CA GLN A 67 8.75 0.15 10.08
C GLN A 67 7.94 -1.16 9.91
N ALA A 68 6.84 -1.10 9.17
CA ALA A 68 6.05 -2.28 8.79
C ALA A 68 6.73 -3.19 7.76
N GLY A 69 7.90 -2.80 7.23
CA GLY A 69 8.72 -3.64 6.36
C GLY A 69 8.51 -3.43 4.86
N LEU A 70 7.99 -2.27 4.45
CA LEU A 70 7.71 -1.97 3.03
C LEU A 70 8.96 -2.01 2.13
N LEU A 71 10.13 -1.66 2.65
CA LEU A 71 11.33 -1.42 1.82
C LEU A 71 11.80 -2.68 1.06
N GLU A 72 11.78 -3.85 1.71
CA GLU A 72 12.24 -5.09 1.07
C GLU A 72 11.35 -5.50 -0.12
N PRO A 73 10.01 -5.57 0.00
CA PRO A 73 9.11 -5.77 -1.14
C PRO A 73 9.31 -4.75 -2.26
N LEU A 74 9.48 -3.46 -1.96
CA LEU A 74 9.72 -2.44 -2.98
C LEU A 74 11.01 -2.69 -3.77
N PHE A 75 12.10 -3.05 -3.09
CA PHE A 75 13.35 -3.36 -3.77
C PHE A 75 13.25 -4.61 -4.65
N ASN A 76 12.40 -5.56 -4.29
CA ASN A 76 12.16 -6.73 -5.13
C ASN A 76 11.38 -6.36 -6.39
N LEU A 77 10.32 -5.56 -6.27
CA LEU A 77 9.57 -5.05 -7.43
C LEU A 77 10.45 -4.25 -8.39
N LEU A 78 11.34 -3.40 -7.86
CA LEU A 78 12.28 -2.64 -8.69
C LEU A 78 13.27 -3.53 -9.47
N LYS A 79 13.56 -4.75 -8.99
CA LYS A 79 14.43 -5.71 -9.70
C LYS A 79 13.69 -6.49 -10.78
N GLU A 80 12.38 -6.67 -10.64
CA GLU A 80 11.57 -7.36 -11.66
C GLU A 80 11.45 -6.56 -12.95
N ASP A 81 11.60 -5.23 -12.87
CA ASP A 81 11.55 -4.31 -14.01
C ASP A 81 12.94 -4.01 -14.62
N VAL A 82 14.00 -4.64 -14.10
CA VAL A 82 15.36 -4.57 -14.68
C VAL A 82 15.57 -5.80 -15.58
N PRO A 83 15.68 -5.62 -16.91
CA PRO A 83 15.92 -6.73 -17.85
C PRO A 83 17.28 -7.41 -17.67
#